data_AF-A0A1Y5LLK1-F1
#
_entry.id   AF-A0A1Y5LLK1-F1
#
_cell.length_a   1.000
_cell.length_b   1.000
_cell.length_c   1.000
_cell.angle_alpha   90.00
_cell.angle_beta   90.00
_cell.angle_gamma   90.00
#
_symmetry.space_group_name_H-M   'P 1'
#
loop_
_entity.id
_entity.type
_entity.pdbx_description
1 polymer ?
#
loop_
_entity_poly.entity_id
_entity_poly.type
_entity_poly.pdbx_seq_one_letter_code
_entity_poly.pdbx_strand_id
1 'polypeptide(L)'
;MAGNAARELLSNGTDDRVTVFDDGRIKVWSLNHLWVVESAERHTALGESVLLTVGRFLSDPDQPGKREIPGFVVPTDPSKGRTSAGAVGISNGSFVEFLHDGSIIVGNDVRDIKETFNGEREQLVKSKSGRGGSVMVTFSGTMTPRALRNFDHMIAISESTLPVPNRLQPGEYEITEGKIKRD
;
A
#
# COMPACT_ATOMS: atom_id res chain seq x y z
N MET A 1 2.12 17.65 -18.34
CA MET A 1 2.44 16.82 -17.16
C MET A 1 1.66 15.52 -17.30
N ALA A 2 2.27 14.48 -17.86
CA ALA A 2 1.62 13.18 -17.98
C ALA A 2 1.51 12.57 -16.58
N GLY A 3 0.28 12.28 -16.13
CA GLY A 3 0.08 11.55 -14.89
C GLY A 3 0.66 10.15 -15.02
N ASN A 4 1.25 9.62 -13.94
CA ASN A 4 1.73 8.23 -13.83
C ASN A 4 0.65 7.27 -14.37
N ALA A 5 0.81 6.83 -15.62
CA ALA A 5 -0.21 6.11 -16.38
C ALA A 5 -0.10 4.58 -16.23
N ALA A 6 1.02 4.07 -15.73
CA ALA A 6 1.19 2.68 -15.34
C ALA A 6 1.08 2.58 -13.81
N ARG A 7 -0.09 2.15 -13.34
CA ARG A 7 -0.27 1.71 -11.95
C ARG A 7 -1.20 0.52 -11.95
N GLU A 8 -0.86 -0.50 -11.18
CA GLU A 8 -1.72 -1.66 -10.98
C GLU A 8 -2.52 -1.49 -9.69
N LEU A 9 -3.79 -1.84 -9.75
CA LEU A 9 -4.71 -1.71 -8.63
C LEU A 9 -5.09 -3.10 -8.11
N LEU A 10 -4.78 -3.36 -6.85
CA LEU A 10 -5.07 -4.58 -6.13
C LEU A 10 -6.18 -4.33 -5.10
N SER A 11 -6.89 -5.38 -4.71
CA SER A 11 -7.89 -5.35 -3.65
C SER A 11 -7.96 -6.66 -2.88
N ASN A 12 -8.36 -6.60 -1.62
CA ASN A 12 -8.71 -7.73 -0.76
C ASN A 12 -10.19 -8.19 -0.90
N GLY A 13 -10.90 -7.71 -1.93
CA GLY A 13 -12.32 -7.97 -2.14
C GLY A 13 -13.27 -7.03 -1.39
N THR A 14 -12.75 -6.08 -0.59
CA THR A 14 -13.55 -5.08 0.14
C THR A 14 -13.44 -3.71 -0.54
N ASP A 15 -13.52 -2.60 0.21
CA ASP A 15 -13.22 -1.24 -0.25
C ASP A 15 -11.73 -0.85 -0.06
N ASP A 16 -10.90 -1.78 0.39
CA ASP A 16 -9.46 -1.56 0.55
C ASP A 16 -8.72 -1.82 -0.75
N ARG A 17 -7.73 -0.98 -1.00
CA ARG A 17 -7.03 -0.91 -2.29
C ARG A 17 -5.54 -0.75 -2.07
N VAL A 18 -4.78 -1.43 -2.91
CA VAL A 18 -3.34 -1.22 -3.00
C VAL A 18 -3.00 -0.79 -4.42
N THR A 19 -2.37 0.37 -4.56
CA THR A 19 -1.88 0.87 -5.83
C THR A 19 -0.38 0.65 -5.90
N VAL A 20 0.05 -0.14 -6.86
CA VAL A 20 1.47 -0.34 -7.20
C VAL A 20 1.82 0.64 -8.32
N PHE A 21 2.75 1.55 -8.07
CA PHE A 21 3.22 2.50 -9.06
C PHE A 21 4.41 1.93 -9.83
N ASP A 22 4.56 2.35 -11.09
CA ASP A 22 5.69 1.94 -11.94
C ASP A 22 7.06 2.42 -11.41
N ASP A 23 7.06 3.40 -10.51
CA ASP A 23 8.25 3.89 -9.78
C ASP A 23 8.57 3.10 -8.49
N GLY A 24 7.91 1.94 -8.30
CA GLY A 24 8.16 1.02 -7.19
C GLY A 24 7.52 1.40 -5.86
N ARG A 25 6.85 2.56 -5.76
CA ARG A 25 6.06 2.91 -4.58
C ARG A 25 4.79 2.08 -4.49
N ILE A 26 4.36 1.85 -3.25
CA ILE A 26 3.12 1.12 -2.96
C ILE A 26 2.24 1.99 -2.07
N LYS A 27 1.01 2.27 -2.52
CA LYS A 27 0.02 3.00 -1.73
C LYS A 27 -1.11 2.08 -1.31
N VAL A 28 -1.24 1.87 0.00
CA VAL A 28 -2.41 1.25 0.61
C VAL A 28 -3.42 2.35 0.96
N TRP A 29 -4.68 2.15 0.64
CA TRP A 29 -5.73 3.12 0.94
C TRP A 29 -7.09 2.45 1.09
N SER A 30 -7.94 3.06 1.92
CA SER A 30 -9.33 2.64 2.11
C SER A 30 -10.27 3.83 1.92
N LEU A 31 -11.52 3.52 1.63
CA LEU A 31 -12.62 4.49 1.60
C LEU A 31 -13.31 4.62 2.95
N ASN A 32 -13.21 3.61 3.80
CA ASN A 32 -14.11 3.44 4.95
C ASN A 32 -13.39 3.59 6.30
N HIS A 33 -12.06 3.53 6.31
CA HIS A 33 -11.28 3.62 7.53
C HIS A 33 -9.92 4.27 7.32
N LEU A 34 -9.27 4.55 8.45
CA LEU A 34 -7.90 5.01 8.57
C LEU A 34 -6.95 3.81 8.68
N TRP A 35 -5.68 4.00 8.31
CA TRP A 35 -4.66 2.95 8.37
C TRP A 35 -3.70 3.22 9.51
N VAL A 36 -3.35 2.20 10.26
CA VAL A 36 -2.35 2.27 11.31
C VAL A 36 -1.11 1.51 10.85
N VAL A 37 0.05 2.15 10.96
CA VAL A 37 1.35 1.48 10.83
C VAL A 37 1.62 0.77 12.17
N GLU A 38 1.32 -0.52 12.26
CA GLU A 38 1.37 -1.28 13.52
C GLU A 38 2.81 -1.68 13.88
N SER A 39 3.54 -2.24 12.92
CA SER A 39 4.91 -2.69 13.14
C SER A 39 5.74 -2.61 11.86
N ALA A 40 7.06 -2.55 12.04
CA ALA A 40 8.04 -2.73 10.99
C ALA A 40 8.96 -3.88 11.36
N GLU A 41 9.12 -4.82 10.44
CA GLU A 41 9.96 -6.00 10.65
C GLU A 41 11.12 -5.96 9.66
N ARG A 42 12.32 -6.21 10.18
CA ARG A 42 13.52 -6.43 9.37
C ARG A 42 13.88 -7.90 9.44
N HIS A 43 13.82 -8.58 8.31
CA HIS A 43 14.38 -9.92 8.21
C HIS A 43 15.81 -9.81 7.71
N THR A 44 16.77 -10.31 8.48
CA THR A 44 18.21 -10.20 8.19
C THR A 44 18.62 -10.78 6.83
N ALA A 45 17.80 -11.65 6.24
CA ALA A 45 17.98 -12.22 4.91
C ALA A 45 16.95 -11.73 3.86
N LEU A 46 15.89 -11.02 4.27
CA LEU A 46 14.72 -10.67 3.44
C LEU A 46 14.28 -9.23 3.75
N GLY A 47 15.06 -8.23 3.33
CA GLY A 47 14.80 -6.79 3.48
C GLY A 47 13.91 -6.35 4.66
N GLU A 48 12.94 -5.47 4.40
CA GLU A 48 12.02 -4.94 5.41
C GLU A 48 10.57 -4.96 4.94
N SER A 49 9.67 -5.10 5.91
CA SER A 49 8.23 -5.02 5.72
C SER A 49 7.56 -4.21 6.81
N VAL A 50 6.40 -3.65 6.48
CA VAL A 50 5.52 -2.94 7.41
C VAL A 50 4.17 -3.65 7.43
N LEU A 51 3.62 -3.84 8.64
CA LEU A 51 2.27 -4.32 8.85
C LEU A 51 1.34 -3.11 9.02
N LEU A 52 0.33 -3.04 8.14
CA LEU A 52 -0.70 -2.02 8.15
C LEU A 52 -2.01 -2.64 8.63
N THR A 53 -2.57 -2.11 9.71
CA THR A 53 -3.83 -2.58 10.27
C THR A 53 -4.96 -1.58 10.07
N VAL A 54 -6.19 -2.10 10.11
CA VAL A 54 -7.40 -1.30 10.07
C VAL A 54 -7.48 -0.48 11.36
N GLY A 55 -7.44 0.84 11.22
CA GLY A 55 -7.61 1.80 12.30
C GLY A 55 -9.08 2.18 12.51
N ARG A 56 -9.28 3.45 12.89
CA ARG A 56 -10.62 4.02 13.11
C ARG A 56 -11.42 4.05 11.81
N PHE A 57 -12.67 3.62 11.86
CA PHE A 57 -13.64 3.77 10.77
C PHE A 57 -14.13 5.21 10.64
N LEU A 58 -14.43 5.64 9.42
CA LEU A 58 -14.96 6.97 9.13
C LEU A 58 -16.46 7.02 9.41
N SER A 59 -16.92 8.12 10.00
CA SER A 59 -18.32 8.32 10.39
C SER A 59 -19.27 8.53 9.22
N ASP A 60 -18.74 8.98 8.06
CA ASP A 60 -19.50 9.20 6.84
C ASP A 60 -18.65 8.78 5.63
N PRO A 61 -18.71 7.50 5.22
CA PRO A 61 -18.11 7.05 3.97
C PRO A 61 -18.97 7.56 2.81
N ASP A 62 -18.86 8.86 2.55
CA ASP A 62 -19.55 9.54 1.45
C ASP A 62 -19.34 8.75 0.14
N GLN A 63 -20.38 8.65 -0.71
CA GLN A 63 -20.38 7.70 -1.83
C GLN A 63 -19.12 7.87 -2.70
N PRO A 64 -18.30 6.81 -2.87
CA PRO A 64 -17.12 6.94 -3.69
C PRO A 64 -17.53 7.29 -5.11
N GLY A 65 -16.80 8.22 -5.72
CA GLY A 65 -16.84 8.40 -7.16
C GLY A 65 -16.58 7.07 -7.90
N LYS A 66 -16.66 7.07 -9.23
CA LYS A 66 -16.51 5.88 -10.08
C LYS A 66 -15.39 4.95 -9.57
N ARG A 67 -15.78 3.79 -9.01
CA ARG A 67 -14.84 2.81 -8.46
C ARG A 67 -13.98 2.25 -9.61
N GLU A 68 -12.67 2.44 -9.52
CA GLU A 68 -11.72 1.77 -10.41
C GLU A 68 -11.80 0.26 -10.16
N ILE A 69 -11.89 -0.53 -11.24
CA ILE A 69 -11.93 -1.99 -11.17
C ILE A 69 -10.49 -2.47 -10.89
N PRO A 70 -10.24 -3.21 -9.79
CA PRO A 70 -8.92 -3.78 -9.53
C PRO A 70 -8.52 -4.76 -10.63
N GLY A 71 -7.23 -4.76 -11.00
CA GLY A 71 -6.65 -5.73 -11.94
C GLY A 71 -6.48 -7.11 -11.32
N PHE A 72 -6.36 -7.18 -9.98
CA PHE A 72 -6.28 -8.43 -9.23
C PHE A 72 -6.98 -8.29 -7.88
N VAL A 73 -7.63 -9.37 -7.43
CA VAL A 73 -8.40 -9.42 -6.20
C VAL A 73 -8.01 -10.65 -5.40
N VAL A 74 -7.62 -10.46 -4.14
CA VAL A 74 -7.35 -11.52 -3.17
C VAL A 74 -8.54 -11.64 -2.23
N PRO A 75 -9.40 -12.67 -2.32
CA PRO A 75 -10.53 -12.82 -1.42
C PRO A 75 -10.07 -13.04 0.02
N THR A 76 -10.68 -12.32 0.96
CA THR A 76 -10.43 -12.47 2.40
C THR A 76 -11.57 -13.22 3.10
N ASP A 77 -11.28 -13.74 4.29
CA ASP A 77 -12.20 -14.55 5.11
C ASP A 77 -11.88 -14.25 6.57
N PRO A 78 -12.58 -13.28 7.19
CA PRO A 78 -12.28 -12.82 8.54
C PRO A 78 -12.27 -13.94 9.60
N SER A 79 -12.94 -15.07 9.35
CA SER A 79 -12.96 -16.20 10.27
C SER A 79 -11.58 -16.87 10.45
N LYS A 80 -10.66 -16.65 9.50
CA LYS A 80 -9.29 -17.17 9.53
C LYS A 80 -8.28 -16.25 10.23
N GLY A 81 -8.73 -15.09 10.73
CA GLY A 81 -7.91 -14.16 11.49
C GLY A 81 -6.67 -13.67 10.74
N ARG A 82 -5.58 -13.43 11.46
CA ARG A 82 -4.32 -12.89 10.92
C ARG A 82 -3.47 -13.96 10.24
N THR A 83 -3.98 -14.52 9.15
CA THR A 83 -3.29 -15.49 8.31
C THR A 83 -3.28 -15.02 6.85
N SER A 84 -2.30 -15.48 6.08
CA SER A 84 -2.13 -15.09 4.67
C SER A 84 -3.35 -15.50 3.84
N ALA A 85 -3.97 -14.52 3.18
CA ALA A 85 -5.03 -14.74 2.20
C ALA A 85 -4.48 -14.83 0.77
N GLY A 86 -3.36 -14.16 0.52
CA GLY A 86 -2.64 -14.20 -0.75
C GLY A 86 -1.59 -13.09 -0.83
N ALA A 87 -0.59 -13.31 -1.66
CA ALA A 87 0.54 -12.42 -1.83
C ALA A 87 0.78 -12.06 -3.30
N VAL A 88 1.10 -10.80 -3.54
CA VAL A 88 1.42 -10.24 -4.85
C VAL A 88 2.86 -9.76 -4.82
N GLY A 89 3.66 -10.27 -5.77
CA GLY A 89 5.03 -9.84 -5.95
C GLY A 89 5.16 -8.76 -7.02
N ILE A 90 6.16 -7.90 -6.84
CA ILE A 90 6.56 -6.91 -7.83
C ILE A 90 7.99 -7.27 -8.28
N SER A 91 8.25 -7.15 -9.59
CA SER A 91 9.54 -7.50 -10.22
C SER A 91 10.78 -6.84 -9.61
N ASN A 92 10.63 -5.74 -8.89
CA ASN A 92 11.69 -5.05 -8.14
C ASN A 92 11.96 -5.65 -6.74
N GLY A 93 11.34 -6.79 -6.41
CA GLY A 93 11.44 -7.45 -5.11
C GLY A 93 10.49 -6.91 -4.05
N SER A 94 9.68 -5.89 -4.35
CA SER A 94 8.62 -5.46 -3.44
C SER A 94 7.48 -6.47 -3.45
N PHE A 95 6.69 -6.51 -2.38
CA PHE A 95 5.55 -7.39 -2.26
C PHE A 95 4.43 -6.78 -1.42
N VAL A 96 3.23 -7.29 -1.64
CA VAL A 96 2.02 -7.00 -0.88
C VAL A 96 1.42 -8.32 -0.46
N GLU A 97 1.23 -8.54 0.83
CA GLU A 97 0.53 -9.71 1.36
C GLU A 97 -0.76 -9.25 2.05
N PHE A 98 -1.87 -9.80 1.60
CA PHE A 98 -3.18 -9.56 2.18
C PHE A 98 -3.44 -10.60 3.25
N LEU A 99 -3.87 -10.16 4.43
CA LEU A 99 -4.24 -11.04 5.52
C LEU A 99 -5.75 -11.15 5.62
N HIS A 100 -6.22 -12.31 6.10
CA HIS A 100 -7.64 -12.63 6.19
C HIS A 100 -8.42 -11.71 7.15
N ASP A 101 -7.75 -11.08 8.13
CA ASP A 101 -8.32 -10.09 9.05
C ASP A 101 -8.44 -8.67 8.46
N GLY A 102 -8.03 -8.48 7.20
CA GLY A 102 -8.06 -7.20 6.50
C GLY A 102 -6.78 -6.36 6.66
N SER A 103 -5.83 -6.79 7.48
CA SER A 103 -4.50 -6.16 7.53
C SER A 103 -3.67 -6.50 6.29
N ILE A 104 -2.70 -5.64 6.00
CA ILE A 104 -1.88 -5.72 4.77
C ILE A 104 -0.42 -5.56 5.16
N ILE A 105 0.41 -6.49 4.71
CA ILE A 105 1.87 -6.39 4.81
C ILE A 105 2.38 -5.82 3.49
N VAL A 106 3.24 -4.80 3.57
CA VAL A 106 3.96 -4.27 2.41
C VAL A 106 5.45 -4.34 2.70
N GLY A 107 6.23 -4.93 1.81
CA GLY A 107 7.67 -5.08 2.04
C GLY A 107 8.50 -5.17 0.77
N ASN A 108 9.80 -5.35 0.97
CA ASN A 108 10.75 -5.65 -0.10
C ASN A 108 11.78 -6.68 0.38
N ASP A 109 12.14 -7.63 -0.49
CA ASP A 109 13.02 -8.75 -0.15
C ASP A 109 14.50 -8.36 0.01
N VAL A 110 14.93 -7.18 -0.46
CA VAL A 110 16.34 -6.76 -0.43
C VAL A 110 16.57 -5.29 -0.09
N ARG A 111 15.50 -4.49 -0.01
CA ARG A 111 15.57 -3.06 0.27
C ARG A 111 14.95 -2.74 1.62
N ASP A 112 15.53 -1.76 2.28
CA ASP A 112 15.02 -1.19 3.51
C ASP A 112 13.88 -0.21 3.19
N ILE A 113 12.93 -0.07 4.11
CA ILE A 113 11.89 0.96 4.01
C ILE A 113 12.55 2.32 4.21
N LYS A 114 12.41 3.19 3.20
CA LYS A 114 12.87 4.58 3.28
C LYS A 114 11.88 5.46 4.02
N GLU A 115 10.61 5.37 3.65
CA GLU A 115 9.56 6.20 4.23
C GLU A 115 8.20 5.50 4.20
N THR A 116 7.45 5.64 5.31
CA THR A 116 5.99 5.53 5.30
C THR A 116 5.38 6.94 5.36
N PHE A 117 4.41 7.23 4.49
CA PHE A 117 3.71 8.51 4.46
C PHE A 117 2.22 8.24 4.66
N ASN A 118 1.74 8.46 5.88
CA ASN A 118 0.36 8.20 6.28
C ASN A 118 -0.48 9.47 6.11
N GLY A 119 -1.12 9.60 4.94
CA GLY A 119 -2.06 10.68 4.64
C GLY A 119 -3.47 10.27 4.99
N GLU A 120 -4.06 10.95 5.96
CA GLU A 120 -5.41 10.71 6.48
C GLU A 120 -6.35 11.86 6.21
N ARG A 121 -7.65 11.57 6.26
CA ARG A 121 -8.72 12.55 6.11
C ARG A 121 -9.93 12.14 6.94
N GLU A 122 -10.54 13.09 7.65
CA GLU A 122 -11.73 12.82 8.47
C GLU A 122 -13.05 12.89 7.69
N GLN A 123 -13.08 13.62 6.57
CA GLN A 123 -14.28 13.78 5.73
C GLN A 123 -13.91 13.73 4.25
N LEU A 124 -14.64 12.98 3.44
CA LEU A 124 -14.44 12.95 1.98
C LEU A 124 -14.88 14.29 1.36
N VAL A 125 -13.98 15.27 1.27
CA VAL A 125 -14.23 16.48 0.45
C VAL A 125 -14.55 16.04 -0.98
N LYS A 126 -15.48 16.73 -1.69
CA LYS A 126 -15.88 16.54 -3.11
C LYS A 126 -14.72 16.66 -4.13
N SER A 127 -13.57 16.06 -3.86
CA SER A 127 -12.47 15.88 -4.78
C SER A 127 -12.56 14.48 -5.41
N LYS A 128 -12.13 14.37 -6.67
CA LYS A 128 -12.14 13.12 -7.46
C LYS A 128 -11.34 11.97 -6.84
N SER A 129 -10.57 12.23 -5.77
CA SER A 129 -9.67 11.28 -5.14
C SER A 129 -10.17 10.81 -3.78
N GLY A 130 -11.45 10.99 -3.43
CA GLY A 130 -12.04 10.72 -2.11
C GLY A 130 -11.57 9.39 -1.51
N ARG A 131 -10.51 9.46 -0.71
CA ARG A 131 -9.89 8.36 0.03
C ARG A 131 -10.00 8.75 1.51
N GLY A 132 -10.27 7.76 2.35
CA GLY A 132 -10.33 7.92 3.79
C GLY A 132 -8.93 8.01 4.38
N GLY A 133 -8.33 6.87 4.71
CA GLY A 133 -6.92 6.75 5.07
C GLY A 133 -6.05 6.24 3.94
N SER A 134 -4.78 6.63 3.93
CA SER A 134 -3.80 6.05 3.03
C SER A 134 -2.38 6.08 3.55
N VAL A 135 -1.63 4.99 3.30
CA VAL A 135 -0.20 4.89 3.60
C VAL A 135 0.53 4.65 2.29
N MET A 136 1.46 5.54 1.95
CA MET A 136 2.48 5.26 0.93
C MET A 136 3.69 4.63 1.59
N VAL A 137 4.22 3.56 1.00
CA VAL A 137 5.47 2.91 1.39
C VAL A 137 6.48 3.08 0.25
N THR A 138 7.66 3.59 0.60
CA THR A 138 8.79 3.78 -0.32
C THR A 138 10.01 3.05 0.22
N PHE A 139 10.78 2.41 -0.68
CA PHE A 139 11.98 1.66 -0.33
C PHE A 139 13.26 2.42 -0.75
N SER A 140 14.37 2.18 -0.06
CA SER A 140 15.67 2.78 -0.37
C SER A 140 16.48 1.90 -1.32
N GLY A 141 17.24 2.54 -2.21
CA GLY A 141 18.12 1.84 -3.15
C GLY A 141 17.42 1.24 -4.36
N THR A 142 18.22 0.64 -5.24
CA THR A 142 17.82 0.12 -6.55
C THR A 142 18.13 -1.37 -6.70
N MET A 143 18.52 -2.03 -5.60
CA MET A 143 18.83 -3.46 -5.64
C MET A 143 17.56 -4.27 -5.92
N THR A 144 17.68 -5.21 -6.86
CA THR A 144 16.64 -6.19 -7.16
C THR A 144 17.11 -7.58 -6.69
N PRO A 145 16.20 -8.40 -6.14
CA PRO A 145 16.55 -9.75 -5.72
C PRO A 145 16.92 -10.62 -6.92
N ARG A 146 17.90 -11.50 -6.74
CA ARG A 146 18.31 -12.46 -7.78
C ARG A 146 17.25 -13.53 -8.05
N ALA A 147 16.45 -13.85 -7.03
CA ALA A 147 15.35 -14.79 -7.10
C ALA A 147 14.16 -14.17 -6.39
N LEU A 148 13.02 -14.11 -7.07
CA LEU A 148 11.76 -13.71 -6.48
C LEU A 148 11.12 -14.91 -5.79
N ARG A 149 10.45 -14.68 -4.67
CA ARG A 149 9.58 -15.69 -4.05
C ARG A 149 8.45 -16.06 -4.99
N ASN A 150 7.80 -17.19 -4.75
CA ASN A 150 6.56 -17.53 -5.44
C ASN A 150 5.44 -16.68 -4.84
N PHE A 151 4.70 -15.99 -5.70
CA PHE A 151 3.55 -15.16 -5.37
C PHE A 151 2.34 -15.62 -6.19
N ASP A 152 1.14 -15.35 -5.69
CA ASP A 152 -0.11 -15.69 -6.38
C ASP A 152 -0.32 -14.86 -7.65
N HIS A 153 0.26 -13.66 -7.67
CA HIS A 153 0.29 -12.76 -8.81
C HIS A 153 1.61 -11.98 -8.87
N MET A 154 2.05 -11.66 -10.09
CA MET A 154 3.31 -10.97 -10.33
C MET A 154 3.10 -9.73 -11.20
N ILE A 155 3.63 -8.60 -10.72
CA ILE A 155 3.55 -7.30 -11.38
C ILE A 155 4.93 -6.93 -11.93
N ALA A 156 4.99 -6.69 -13.24
CA ALA A 156 6.17 -6.11 -13.86
C ALA A 156 6.12 -4.59 -13.78
N ILE A 157 7.23 -3.94 -13.39
CA ILE A 157 7.37 -2.48 -13.40
C ILE A 157 8.70 -2.11 -14.08
N SER A 158 8.77 -0.90 -14.62
CA SER A 158 9.93 -0.43 -15.37
C SER A 158 11.06 0.13 -14.49
N GLU A 159 10.74 0.67 -13.30
CA GLU A 159 11.64 1.43 -12.41
C GLU A 159 12.58 2.43 -13.12
N SER A 160 12.21 2.90 -14.32
CA SER A 160 13.05 3.80 -15.11
C SER A 160 13.07 5.24 -14.57
N THR A 161 12.23 5.53 -13.57
CA THR A 161 12.05 6.86 -13.00
C THR A 161 12.20 6.84 -11.48
N LEU A 162 12.79 7.91 -10.94
CA LEU A 162 12.89 8.10 -9.50
C LEU A 162 11.48 8.23 -8.89
N PRO A 163 11.25 7.67 -7.69
CA PRO A 163 9.98 7.83 -6.99
C PRO A 163 9.58 9.30 -6.85
N VAL A 164 8.35 9.61 -7.25
CA VAL A 164 7.83 10.97 -7.07
C VAL A 164 7.67 11.27 -5.57
N PRO A 165 8.08 12.46 -5.09
CA PRO A 165 7.91 12.84 -3.69
C PRO A 165 6.46 12.72 -3.22
N ASN A 166 6.30 12.29 -1.97
CA ASN A 166 5.00 12.23 -1.31
C ASN A 166 4.46 13.65 -1.10
N ARG A 167 3.15 13.81 -1.26
CA ARG A 167 2.45 15.09 -1.05
C ARG A 167 1.04 14.83 -0.53
N LEU A 168 0.61 15.64 0.42
CA LEU A 168 -0.78 15.69 0.86
C LEU A 168 -1.68 16.21 -0.27
N GLN A 169 -2.85 15.62 -0.41
CA GLN A 169 -3.94 16.20 -1.19
C GLN A 169 -4.73 17.21 -0.34
N PRO A 170 -5.45 18.16 -0.95
CA PRO A 170 -6.25 19.14 -0.20
C PRO A 170 -7.21 18.48 0.78
N GLY A 171 -7.12 18.80 2.07
CA GLY A 171 -7.91 18.22 3.15
C GLY A 171 -7.32 16.95 3.78
N GLU A 172 -6.17 16.46 3.31
CA GLU A 172 -5.40 15.45 4.03
C GLU A 172 -4.49 16.09 5.08
N TYR A 173 -4.24 15.35 6.17
CA TYR A 173 -3.17 15.63 7.13
C TYR A 173 -2.28 14.39 7.26
N GLU A 174 -1.03 14.60 7.66
CA GLU A 174 -0.09 13.49 7.85
C GLU A 174 -0.12 13.02 9.31
N ILE A 175 -0.26 11.71 9.51
CA ILE A 175 0.01 11.08 10.81
C ILE A 175 1.50 10.76 10.90
N THR A 176 2.13 11.30 11.95
CA THR A 176 3.55 11.08 12.24
C THR A 176 3.78 9.93 13.22
N GLU A 177 2.73 9.48 13.92
CA GLU A 177 2.81 8.31 14.80
C GLU A 177 3.08 7.04 13.99
N GLY A 178 4.04 6.22 14.44
CA GLY A 178 4.48 5.03 13.71
C GLY A 178 5.18 5.32 12.37
N LYS A 179 5.41 6.60 12.02
CA LYS A 179 6.07 6.98 10.77
C LYS A 179 7.51 6.47 10.74
N ILE A 180 7.87 5.83 9.64
CA ILE A 180 9.24 5.48 9.30
C ILE A 180 9.75 6.57 8.37
N LYS A 181 10.89 7.18 8.69
CA LYS A 181 11.61 8.10 7.79
C LYS A 181 13.11 7.95 8.01
N ARG A 182 13.83 7.60 6.96
CA ARG A 182 15.28 7.39 6.97
C ARG A 182 15.94 8.27 5.92
N ASP A 183 17.11 8.79 6.28
CA ASP A 183 17.91 9.70 5.45
C ASP A 183 18.60 8.96 4.28
#